data_AF-A0A353E007-F1
#
_entry.id   AF-A0A353E007-F1
#
_cell.length_a   1.000
_cell.length_b   1.000
_cell.length_c   1.000
_cell.angle_alpha   90.00
_cell.angle_beta   90.00
_cell.angle_gamma   90.00
#
_symmetry.space_group_name_H-M   'P 1'
#
loop_
_entity.id
_entity.type
_entity.pdbx_description
1 polymer ?
#
loop_
_entity_poly.entity_id
_entity_poly.type
_entity_poly.pdbx_seq_one_letter_code
_entity_poly.pdbx_strand_id
1 'polypeptide(L)'
;ISTFSQFLKGRWKSWAHFSSHTWGGGVTFLMAMAAWQFVQDEKGAGNEIAYGVARWWIQMVLPLGFASIALRLVWHAGPHWKYRILSAAGILAMGVLVSRQGLDPEQWIIPGIVLLLGATLLGAPLYTALGGATLLYLWREDFPLSGMATSQYSLSTEALIPTIPLFTLAGYFMAESQASKRLVRVFQAMVGQYRAGPAMVTLLVCAFFTAFTGGSGVTILALGPLLLP
;
A
#
# COMPACT_ATOMS: atom_id res chain seq x y z
N ILE A 1 9.96 -3.55 -3.79
CA ILE A 1 11.21 -4.33 -3.95
C ILE A 1 12.32 -3.46 -3.37
N SER A 2 12.79 -3.76 -2.16
CA SER A 2 13.88 -2.98 -1.54
C SER A 2 15.22 -3.43 -2.10
N THR A 3 15.98 -2.49 -2.66
CA THR A 3 17.34 -2.66 -3.21
C THR A 3 18.30 -3.33 -2.21
N PHE A 4 18.07 -3.17 -0.90
CA PHE A 4 18.90 -3.75 0.15
C PHE A 4 18.83 -5.29 0.20
N SER A 5 17.66 -5.87 -0.11
CA SER A 5 17.49 -7.33 -0.15
C SER A 5 18.23 -8.01 -1.32
N GLN A 6 18.68 -7.24 -2.31
CA GLN A 6 19.51 -7.75 -3.41
C GLN A 6 20.98 -7.91 -3.01
N PHE A 7 21.45 -7.16 -2.01
CA PHE A 7 22.83 -7.25 -1.50
C PHE A 7 23.04 -8.42 -0.52
N LEU A 8 21.97 -8.97 0.07
CA LEU A 8 22.04 -10.07 1.03
C LEU A 8 22.15 -11.43 0.31
N LYS A 9 23.19 -12.22 0.63
CA LYS A 9 23.42 -13.57 0.06
C LYS A 9 23.02 -14.69 1.05
N GLY A 10 22.51 -15.80 0.51
CA GLY A 10 22.30 -17.06 1.23
C GLY A 10 21.24 -17.02 2.35
N ARG A 11 21.60 -17.51 3.55
CA ARG A 11 20.70 -17.68 4.71
C ARG A 11 20.11 -16.36 5.23
N TRP A 12 20.87 -15.27 5.10
CA TRP A 12 20.44 -13.93 5.53
C TRP A 12 19.31 -13.37 4.66
N LYS A 13 19.28 -13.70 3.36
CA LYS A 13 18.17 -13.31 2.48
C LYS A 13 16.87 -14.02 2.86
N SER A 14 16.95 -15.31 3.20
CA SER A 14 15.78 -16.08 3.65
C SER A 14 15.24 -15.57 4.98
N TRP A 15 16.12 -15.17 5.90
CA TRP A 15 15.74 -14.58 7.18
C TRP A 15 15.13 -13.19 7.03
N ALA A 16 15.72 -12.35 6.18
CA ALA A 16 15.18 -11.04 5.83
C ALA A 16 13.77 -11.14 5.23
N HIS A 17 13.56 -12.09 4.32
CA HIS A 17 12.27 -12.34 3.68
C HIS A 17 11.24 -12.84 4.69
N PHE A 18 11.62 -13.78 5.56
CA PHE A 18 10.73 -14.29 6.61
C PHE A 18 10.32 -13.20 7.61
N SER A 19 11.29 -12.39 8.07
CA SER A 19 11.05 -11.28 9.00
C SER A 19 10.11 -10.22 8.39
N SER A 20 10.39 -9.77 7.17
CA SER A 20 9.57 -8.74 6.51
C SER A 20 8.13 -9.20 6.25
N HIS A 21 7.90 -10.47 5.92
CA HIS A 21 6.57 -11.03 5.72
C HIS A 21 5.82 -11.25 7.03
N THR A 22 6.51 -11.63 8.11
CA THR A 22 5.90 -11.80 9.43
C THR A 22 5.46 -10.45 10.00
N TRP A 23 6.30 -9.42 9.88
CA TRP A 23 5.97 -8.07 10.34
C TRP A 23 4.92 -7.38 9.47
N GLY A 24 5.06 -7.43 8.15
CA GLY A 24 4.06 -6.92 7.24
C GLY A 24 2.71 -7.63 7.39
N GLY A 25 2.74 -8.95 7.59
CA GLY A 25 1.55 -9.76 7.87
C GLY A 25 0.92 -9.42 9.22
N GLY A 26 1.74 -9.12 10.24
CA GLY A 26 1.30 -8.71 11.57
C GLY A 26 0.51 -7.41 11.53
N VAL A 27 1.09 -6.38 10.91
CA VAL A 27 0.41 -5.10 10.70
C VAL A 27 -0.88 -5.28 9.89
N THR A 28 -0.83 -6.05 8.81
CA THR A 28 -2.02 -6.31 7.97
C THR A 28 -3.11 -7.04 8.75
N PHE A 29 -2.75 -7.96 9.64
CA PHE A 29 -3.68 -8.65 10.52
C PHE A 29 -4.31 -7.70 11.56
N LEU A 30 -3.52 -6.79 12.14
CA LEU A 30 -4.03 -5.73 13.01
C LEU A 30 -5.05 -4.84 12.28
N MET A 31 -4.78 -4.48 11.02
CA MET A 31 -5.73 -3.75 10.17
C MET A 31 -7.01 -4.57 9.90
N ALA A 32 -6.90 -5.89 9.71
CA ALA A 32 -8.06 -6.76 9.56
C ALA A 32 -8.93 -6.80 10.84
N MET A 33 -8.30 -6.83 12.02
CA MET A 33 -9.02 -6.76 13.30
C MET A 33 -9.70 -5.40 13.50
N ALA A 34 -9.01 -4.30 13.17
CA ALA A 34 -9.59 -2.95 13.19
C ALA A 34 -10.83 -2.84 12.29
N ALA A 35 -10.72 -3.37 11.06
CA ALA A 35 -11.83 -3.41 10.11
C ALA A 35 -12.98 -4.32 10.58
N TRP A 36 -12.67 -5.42 11.26
CA TRP A 36 -13.69 -6.29 11.87
C TRP A 36 -14.43 -5.56 12.98
N GLN A 37 -13.73 -4.87 13.88
CA GLN A 37 -14.34 -4.10 14.95
C GLN A 37 -15.26 -3.00 14.40
N PHE A 38 -14.81 -2.26 13.38
CA PHE A 38 -15.62 -1.27 12.67
C PHE A 38 -16.92 -1.84 12.09
N VAL A 39 -16.88 -3.03 11.47
CA VAL A 39 -18.10 -3.69 10.94
C VAL A 39 -19.07 -4.06 12.07
N GLN A 40 -18.56 -4.45 13.24
CA GLN A 40 -19.41 -4.77 14.39
C GLN A 40 -20.04 -3.50 14.99
N ASP A 41 -19.29 -2.40 15.04
CA ASP A 41 -19.80 -1.10 15.47
C ASP A 41 -20.93 -0.61 14.54
N GLU A 42 -20.77 -0.75 13.21
CA GLU A 42 -21.80 -0.33 12.24
C GLU A 42 -23.04 -1.25 12.24
N LYS A 43 -22.86 -2.56 12.51
CA LYS A 43 -24.00 -3.48 12.71
C LYS A 43 -24.85 -3.06 13.90
N GLY A 44 -24.22 -2.58 14.98
CA GLY A 44 -24.93 -2.04 16.14
C GLY A 44 -25.68 -0.73 15.84
N ALA A 45 -25.20 0.06 14.88
CA ALA A 45 -25.79 1.32 14.49
C ALA A 45 -27.03 1.19 13.58
N GLY A 46 -27.23 0.05 12.90
CA GLY A 46 -28.42 -0.18 12.08
C GLY A 46 -28.52 0.67 10.81
N ASN A 47 -27.40 1.19 10.30
CA ASN A 47 -27.39 2.05 9.11
C ASN A 47 -27.71 1.27 7.83
N GLU A 48 -28.80 1.66 7.15
CA GLU A 48 -29.19 1.14 5.84
C GLU A 48 -28.66 2.03 4.71
N ILE A 49 -28.26 1.39 3.62
CA ILE A 49 -28.04 2.02 2.33
C ILE A 49 -29.37 1.97 1.56
N ALA A 50 -29.50 2.77 0.50
CA ALA A 50 -30.66 2.73 -0.40
C ALA A 50 -31.04 1.27 -0.75
N TYR A 51 -32.35 0.99 -0.83
CA TYR A 51 -32.94 -0.34 -1.06
C TYR A 51 -32.90 -1.33 0.12
N GLY A 52 -32.77 -0.85 1.37
CA GLY A 52 -32.88 -1.69 2.58
C GLY A 52 -31.71 -2.65 2.78
N VAL A 53 -30.59 -2.41 2.07
CA VAL A 53 -29.36 -3.18 2.23
C VAL A 53 -28.60 -2.58 3.41
N ALA A 54 -28.26 -3.38 4.41
CA ALA A 54 -27.50 -2.88 5.54
C ALA A 54 -26.04 -2.59 5.12
N ARG A 55 -25.50 -1.43 5.54
CA ARG A 55 -24.18 -0.94 5.10
C ARG A 55 -23.03 -1.88 5.47
N TRP A 56 -23.18 -2.62 6.56
CA TRP A 56 -22.18 -3.57 7.05
C TRP A 56 -21.86 -4.68 6.04
N TRP A 57 -22.80 -5.07 5.17
CA TRP A 57 -22.57 -6.08 4.13
C TRP A 57 -21.47 -5.68 3.16
N ILE A 58 -21.52 -4.42 2.69
CA ILE A 58 -20.48 -3.88 1.80
C ILE A 58 -19.19 -3.68 2.58
N GLN A 59 -19.28 -3.20 3.82
CA GLN A 59 -18.10 -2.98 4.67
C GLN A 59 -17.35 -4.27 5.01
N MET A 60 -17.97 -5.46 4.98
CA MET A 60 -17.28 -6.74 5.15
C MET A 60 -16.18 -7.00 4.11
N VAL A 61 -16.21 -6.30 2.97
CA VAL A 61 -15.14 -6.37 1.98
C VAL A 61 -13.80 -5.88 2.56
N LEU A 62 -13.81 -4.92 3.49
CA LEU A 62 -12.58 -4.41 4.12
C LEU A 62 -11.84 -5.47 4.97
N PRO A 63 -12.45 -6.08 6.01
CA PRO A 63 -11.76 -7.09 6.81
C PRO A 63 -11.39 -8.32 5.98
N LEU A 64 -12.23 -8.72 5.01
CA LEU A 64 -11.90 -9.82 4.10
C LEU A 64 -10.71 -9.48 3.20
N GLY A 65 -10.63 -8.25 2.70
CA GLY A 65 -9.49 -7.74 1.92
C GLY A 65 -8.19 -7.84 2.72
N PHE A 66 -8.13 -7.27 3.92
CA PHE A 66 -6.94 -7.34 4.76
C PHE A 66 -6.59 -8.77 5.20
N ALA A 67 -7.58 -9.60 5.53
CA ALA A 67 -7.36 -11.00 5.85
C ALA A 67 -6.75 -11.77 4.66
N SER A 68 -7.24 -11.54 3.44
CA SER A 68 -6.70 -12.16 2.24
C SER A 68 -5.25 -11.73 1.96
N ILE A 69 -4.92 -10.46 2.19
CA ILE A 69 -3.57 -9.93 2.04
C ILE A 69 -2.65 -10.54 3.12
N ALA A 70 -3.10 -10.62 4.37
CA ALA A 70 -2.34 -11.25 5.45
C ALA A 70 -2.06 -12.74 5.14
N LEU A 71 -3.06 -13.48 4.65
CA LEU A 71 -2.91 -14.86 4.21
C LEU A 71 -1.91 -14.98 3.06
N ARG A 72 -1.98 -14.06 2.08
CA ARG A 72 -1.03 -14.00 0.96
C ARG A 72 0.40 -13.79 1.46
N LEU A 73 0.62 -12.92 2.45
CA LEU A 73 1.94 -12.69 3.03
C LEU A 73 2.47 -13.94 3.75
N VAL A 74 1.64 -14.65 4.50
CA VAL A 74 2.00 -15.93 5.13
C VAL A 74 2.39 -16.97 4.10
N TRP A 75 1.63 -17.07 3.00
CA TRP A 75 1.88 -18.07 1.96
C TRP A 75 3.21 -17.87 1.24
N HIS A 76 3.63 -16.61 1.09
CA HIS A 76 4.88 -16.22 0.43
C HIS A 76 6.05 -16.03 1.42
N ALA A 77 5.85 -16.25 2.73
CA ALA A 77 6.88 -16.03 3.75
C ALA A 77 8.10 -16.96 3.60
N GLY A 78 7.96 -18.12 2.96
CA GLY A 78 9.10 -18.99 2.65
C GLY A 78 8.78 -20.24 1.83
N PRO A 79 9.81 -20.90 1.27
CA PRO A 79 9.66 -22.09 0.43
C PRO A 79 9.27 -23.36 1.21
N HIS A 80 9.50 -23.40 2.53
CA HIS A 80 9.17 -24.56 3.38
C HIS A 80 7.96 -24.26 4.28
N TRP A 81 7.12 -25.29 4.49
CA TRP A 81 5.90 -25.22 5.31
C TRP A 81 6.16 -24.75 6.75
N LYS A 82 7.34 -25.06 7.30
CA LYS A 82 7.75 -24.62 8.65
C LYS A 82 7.82 -23.10 8.78
N TYR A 83 8.32 -22.38 7.77
CA TYR A 83 8.37 -20.92 7.79
C TYR A 83 6.97 -20.30 7.68
N ARG A 84 6.05 -20.94 6.95
CA ARG A 84 4.66 -20.47 6.85
C ARG A 84 3.95 -20.55 8.18
N ILE A 85 4.03 -21.71 8.85
CA ILE A 85 3.45 -21.91 10.18
C ILE A 85 4.07 -20.95 11.20
N LEU A 86 5.40 -20.77 11.18
CA LEU A 86 6.08 -19.85 12.09
C LEU A 86 5.64 -18.40 11.86
N SER A 87 5.48 -17.96 10.61
CA SER A 87 4.97 -16.61 10.31
C SER A 87 3.52 -16.45 10.74
N ALA A 88 2.66 -17.44 10.51
CA ALA A 88 1.26 -17.41 10.95
C ALA A 88 1.16 -17.34 12.48
N ALA A 89 1.97 -18.14 13.19
CA ALA A 89 2.05 -18.09 14.64
C ALA A 89 2.55 -16.72 15.15
N GLY A 90 3.56 -16.13 14.50
CA GLY A 90 4.06 -14.79 14.84
C GLY A 90 3.02 -13.68 14.63
N ILE A 91 2.27 -13.74 13.53
CA ILE A 91 1.20 -12.79 13.20
C ILE A 91 0.05 -12.90 14.22
N LEU A 92 -0.38 -14.13 14.52
CA LEU A 92 -1.43 -14.37 15.51
C LEU A 92 -0.98 -13.96 16.92
N ALA A 93 0.27 -14.25 17.30
CA ALA A 93 0.84 -13.80 18.57
C ALA A 93 0.84 -12.28 18.68
N MET A 94 1.22 -11.57 17.60
CA MET A 94 1.16 -10.10 17.56
C MET A 94 -0.27 -9.57 17.75
N GLY A 95 -1.25 -10.18 17.08
CA GLY A 95 -2.65 -9.81 17.26
C GLY A 95 -3.18 -10.06 18.68
N VAL A 96 -2.78 -11.17 19.30
CA VAL A 96 -3.14 -11.50 20.69
C VAL A 96 -2.44 -10.59 21.69
N LEU A 97 -1.17 -10.23 21.47
CA LEU A 97 -0.43 -9.30 22.33
C LEU A 97 -1.07 -7.92 22.31
N VAL A 98 -1.50 -7.43 21.14
CA VAL A 98 -2.19 -6.13 21.02
C VAL A 98 -3.59 -6.17 21.64
N SER A 99 -4.30 -7.31 21.58
CA SER A 99 -5.62 -7.42 22.22
C SER A 99 -5.56 -7.53 23.74
N ARG A 100 -4.41 -7.91 24.31
CA ARG A 100 -4.16 -7.85 25.76
C ARG A 100 -3.79 -6.41 26.15
N GLN A 101 -4.79 -5.63 26.56
CA GLN A 101 -4.69 -4.21 26.94
C GLN A 101 -3.80 -3.98 28.19
N GLY A 102 -2.48 -4.13 28.06
CA GLY A 102 -1.54 -3.95 29.19
C GLY A 102 -0.13 -3.53 28.79
N LEU A 103 0.06 -3.01 27.58
CA LEU A 103 1.33 -2.43 27.14
C LEU A 103 1.22 -0.90 27.21
N ASP A 104 2.14 -0.24 27.88
CA ASP A 104 2.17 1.24 27.93
C ASP A 104 2.57 1.81 26.56
N PRO A 105 1.72 2.63 25.90
CA PRO A 105 2.00 3.11 24.54
C PRO A 105 3.31 3.86 24.38
N GLU A 106 3.67 4.67 25.37
CA GLU A 106 4.88 5.50 25.39
C GLU A 106 6.17 4.69 25.19
N GLN A 107 6.25 3.46 25.71
CA GLN A 107 7.47 2.65 25.62
C GLN A 107 7.60 1.91 24.28
N TRP A 108 6.49 1.63 23.60
CA TRP A 108 6.46 0.73 22.44
C TRP A 108 6.42 1.46 21.08
N ILE A 109 6.21 2.78 21.06
CA ILE A 109 6.19 3.58 19.82
C ILE A 109 7.54 3.59 19.12
N ILE A 110 8.61 3.97 19.82
CA ILE A 110 9.96 4.05 19.25
C ILE A 110 10.43 2.69 18.72
N PRO A 111 10.37 1.58 19.49
CA PRO A 111 10.75 0.28 18.96
C PRO A 111 9.82 -0.16 17.81
N GLY A 112 8.53 0.17 17.86
CA GLY A 112 7.59 -0.10 16.76
C GLY A 112 7.99 0.59 15.46
N ILE A 113 8.32 1.89 15.50
CA ILE A 113 8.75 2.66 14.31
C ILE A 113 10.07 2.13 13.77
N VAL A 114 11.07 1.92 14.63
CA VAL A 114 12.38 1.35 14.23
C VAL A 114 12.18 0.02 13.52
N LEU A 115 11.24 -0.77 14.02
CA LEU A 115 10.99 -2.07 13.46
C LEU A 115 10.23 -2.00 12.13
N LEU A 116 9.23 -1.13 11.98
CA LEU A 116 8.56 -0.89 10.69
C LEU A 116 9.53 -0.40 9.61
N LEU A 117 10.45 0.49 9.98
CA LEU A 117 11.54 0.94 9.10
C LEU A 117 12.47 -0.24 8.75
N GLY A 118 12.86 -1.06 9.73
CA GLY A 118 13.62 -2.28 9.48
C GLY A 118 12.90 -3.24 8.53
N ALA A 119 11.61 -3.49 8.74
CA ALA A 119 10.80 -4.38 7.92
C ALA A 119 10.70 -3.89 6.46
N THR A 120 10.48 -2.59 6.24
CA THR A 120 10.44 -2.01 4.89
C THR A 120 11.79 -2.05 4.19
N LEU A 121 12.89 -1.78 4.90
CA LEU A 121 14.24 -1.94 4.36
C LEU A 121 14.52 -3.38 3.95
N LEU A 122 13.99 -4.37 4.69
CA LEU A 122 14.05 -5.80 4.36
C LEU A 122 13.07 -6.23 3.26
N GLY A 123 12.27 -5.30 2.72
CA GLY A 123 11.40 -5.53 1.56
C GLY A 123 9.91 -5.70 1.89
N ALA A 124 9.46 -5.39 3.11
CA ALA A 124 8.04 -5.33 3.42
C ALA A 124 7.32 -4.29 2.54
N PRO A 125 6.04 -4.51 2.17
CA PRO A 125 5.28 -3.56 1.38
C PRO A 125 5.17 -2.19 2.08
N LEU A 126 5.27 -1.10 1.32
CA LEU A 126 5.26 0.26 1.89
C LEU A 126 3.97 0.55 2.69
N TYR A 127 2.82 0.02 2.26
CA TYR A 127 1.56 0.20 2.98
C TYR A 127 1.63 -0.33 4.43
N THR A 128 2.46 -1.34 4.70
CA THR A 128 2.64 -1.88 6.06
C THR A 128 3.38 -0.93 6.98
N ALA A 129 4.34 -0.13 6.45
CA ALA A 129 4.94 0.93 7.24
C ALA A 129 3.97 2.08 7.49
N LEU A 130 3.27 2.54 6.45
CA LEU A 130 2.32 3.66 6.60
C LEU A 130 1.17 3.27 7.52
N GLY A 131 0.48 2.16 7.25
CA GLY A 131 -0.62 1.68 8.09
C GLY A 131 -0.17 1.27 9.49
N GLY A 132 1.02 0.68 9.63
CA GLY A 132 1.60 0.35 10.93
C GLY A 132 1.96 1.58 11.76
N ALA A 133 2.50 2.62 11.13
CA ALA A 133 2.77 3.89 11.80
C ALA A 133 1.48 4.57 12.27
N THR A 134 0.43 4.54 11.44
CA THR A 134 -0.90 5.03 11.83
C THR A 134 -1.47 4.25 13.01
N LEU A 135 -1.35 2.91 13.02
CA LEU A 135 -1.78 2.08 14.15
C LEU A 135 -1.04 2.44 15.44
N LEU A 136 0.28 2.61 15.40
CA LEU A 136 1.07 3.01 16.56
C LEU A 136 0.71 4.41 17.07
N TYR A 137 0.44 5.34 16.14
CA TYR A 137 0.06 6.70 16.48
C TYR A 137 -1.34 6.77 17.11
N LEU A 138 -2.34 6.10 16.52
CA LEU A 138 -3.69 6.06 17.07
C LEU A 138 -3.74 5.34 18.42
N TRP A 139 -2.90 4.32 18.60
CA TRP A 139 -2.76 3.65 19.89
C TRP A 139 -2.15 4.56 20.96
N ARG A 140 -1.29 5.52 20.59
CA ARG A 140 -0.76 6.54 21.51
C ARG A 140 -1.84 7.52 21.97
N GLU A 141 -2.73 7.91 21.08
CA GLU A 141 -3.80 8.88 21.37
C GLU A 141 -5.03 8.24 22.05
N ASP A 142 -4.92 6.98 22.51
CA ASP A 142 -6.04 6.18 23.04
C ASP A 142 -7.25 6.15 22.09
N PHE A 143 -7.00 6.31 20.78
CA PHE A 143 -8.05 6.35 19.77
C PHE A 143 -8.53 4.92 19.49
N PRO A 144 -9.85 4.69 19.37
CA PRO A 144 -10.38 3.34 19.14
C PRO A 144 -9.86 2.77 17.82
N LEU A 145 -9.53 1.48 17.83
CA LEU A 145 -9.01 0.77 16.66
C LEU A 145 -9.98 0.84 15.46
N SER A 146 -11.29 0.88 15.72
CA SER A 146 -12.31 1.06 14.68
C SER A 146 -12.22 2.42 13.98
N GLY A 147 -11.71 3.45 14.65
CA GLY A 147 -11.51 4.78 14.07
C GLY A 147 -10.56 4.80 12.87
N MET A 148 -9.53 3.94 12.89
CA MET A 148 -8.65 3.75 11.73
C MET A 148 -9.41 3.20 10.52
N ALA A 149 -10.23 2.17 10.75
CA ALA A 149 -11.01 1.53 9.70
C ALA A 149 -12.08 2.50 9.15
N THR A 150 -12.64 3.37 10.00
CA THR A 150 -13.53 4.45 9.58
C THR A 150 -12.83 5.42 8.63
N SER A 151 -11.66 5.96 8.98
CA SER A 151 -10.91 6.87 8.09
C SER A 151 -10.56 6.21 6.76
N GLN A 152 -10.14 4.94 6.81
CA GLN A 152 -9.81 4.18 5.61
C GLN A 152 -11.05 3.87 4.75
N TYR A 153 -12.20 3.61 5.37
CA TYR A 153 -13.47 3.45 4.67
C TYR A 153 -13.91 4.75 4.02
N SER A 154 -13.79 5.90 4.71
CA SER A 154 -14.09 7.22 4.15
C SER A 154 -13.27 7.52 2.90
N LEU A 155 -11.95 7.28 2.95
CA LEU A 155 -11.07 7.39 1.77
C LEU A 155 -11.48 6.41 0.65
N SER A 156 -11.95 5.21 1.02
CA SER A 156 -12.38 4.20 0.05
C SER A 156 -13.68 4.56 -0.67
N THR A 157 -14.55 5.31 0.00
CA THR A 157 -15.81 5.82 -0.55
C THR A 157 -15.66 7.19 -1.22
N GLU A 158 -14.47 7.78 -1.16
CA GLU A 158 -14.21 9.10 -1.73
C GLU A 158 -14.22 9.04 -3.27
N ALA A 159 -14.72 10.10 -3.90
CA ALA A 159 -14.88 10.18 -5.35
C ALA A 159 -13.56 10.07 -6.16
N LEU A 160 -12.41 10.05 -5.46
CA LEU A 160 -11.07 9.94 -6.04
C LEU A 160 -10.69 8.52 -6.47
N ILE A 161 -11.30 7.47 -5.91
CA ILE A 161 -10.93 6.08 -6.26
C ILE A 161 -11.34 5.71 -7.70
N PRO A 162 -12.56 6.04 -8.17
CA PRO A 162 -12.93 5.88 -9.58
C PRO A 162 -12.04 6.69 -10.54
N THR A 163 -11.30 7.69 -10.06
CA THR A 163 -10.41 8.48 -10.91
C THR A 163 -9.21 7.69 -11.41
N ILE A 164 -8.72 6.67 -10.68
CA ILE A 164 -7.59 5.82 -11.10
C ILE A 164 -7.85 5.10 -12.45
N PRO A 165 -8.95 4.35 -12.63
CA PRO A 165 -9.26 3.73 -13.91
C PRO A 165 -9.57 4.77 -15.00
N LEU A 166 -10.21 5.91 -14.65
CA LEU A 166 -10.46 6.99 -15.61
C LEU A 166 -9.16 7.65 -16.11
N PHE A 167 -8.18 7.86 -15.24
CA PHE A 167 -6.84 8.34 -15.63
C PHE A 167 -6.10 7.31 -16.49
N THR A 168 -6.25 6.02 -16.20
CA THR A 168 -5.69 4.94 -17.03
C THR A 168 -6.33 4.95 -18.42
N LEU A 169 -7.65 5.12 -18.50
CA LEU A 169 -8.39 5.23 -19.76
C LEU A 169 -8.01 6.48 -20.55
N ALA A 170 -7.85 7.63 -19.90
CA ALA A 170 -7.33 8.85 -20.52
C ALA A 170 -5.90 8.65 -21.06
N GLY A 171 -5.04 7.97 -20.29
CA GLY A 171 -3.70 7.56 -20.73
C GLY A 171 -3.75 6.70 -21.99
N TYR A 172 -4.67 5.73 -22.04
CA TYR A 172 -4.87 4.87 -23.22
C TYR A 172 -5.32 5.68 -24.44
N PHE A 173 -6.28 6.59 -24.31
CA PHE A 173 -6.69 7.46 -25.41
C PHE A 173 -5.56 8.38 -25.92
N MET A 174 -4.71 8.91 -25.03
CA MET A 174 -3.55 9.72 -25.44
C MET A 174 -2.47 8.91 -26.16
N ALA A 175 -2.32 7.63 -25.82
CA ALA A 175 -1.40 6.72 -26.50
C ALA A 175 -1.93 6.36 -27.90
N GLU A 176 -3.19 5.93 -28.00
CA GLU A 176 -3.79 5.46 -29.25
C GLU A 176 -3.96 6.60 -30.27
N SER A 177 -4.37 7.79 -29.82
CA SER A 177 -4.55 8.98 -30.67
C SER A 177 -3.25 9.59 -31.21
N GLN A 178 -2.08 9.03 -30.89
CA GLN A 178 -0.76 9.59 -31.19
C GLN A 178 -0.54 11.01 -30.60
N ALA A 179 -1.41 11.47 -29.70
CA ALA A 179 -1.26 12.76 -29.01
C ALA A 179 0.07 12.84 -28.25
N SER A 180 0.48 11.73 -27.64
CA SER A 180 1.76 11.62 -26.92
C SER A 180 2.98 11.92 -27.79
N LYS A 181 3.02 11.44 -29.04
CA LYS A 181 4.12 11.73 -29.99
C LYS A 181 4.13 13.20 -30.40
N ARG A 182 2.95 13.80 -30.60
CA ARG A 182 2.81 15.23 -30.92
C ARG A 182 3.30 16.10 -29.77
N LEU A 183 2.99 15.73 -28.53
CA LEU A 183 3.40 16.43 -27.32
C LEU A 183 4.93 16.37 -27.13
N VAL A 184 5.53 15.19 -27.33
CA VAL A 184 7.00 15.02 -27.31
C VAL A 184 7.67 15.93 -28.35
N ARG A 185 7.10 16.03 -29.56
CA ARG A 185 7.63 16.92 -30.61
C ARG A 185 7.58 18.40 -30.21
N VAL A 186 6.53 18.83 -29.50
CA VAL A 186 6.43 20.20 -28.96
C VAL A 186 7.55 20.44 -27.95
N PHE A 187 7.76 19.53 -27.00
CA PHE A 187 8.85 19.68 -26.03
C PHE A 187 10.24 19.62 -26.69
N GLN A 188 10.44 18.76 -27.70
CA GLN A 188 11.67 18.76 -28.51
C GLN A 188 11.89 20.08 -29.23
N ALA A 189 10.86 20.70 -29.79
CA ALA A 189 10.98 22.01 -30.43
C ALA A 189 11.31 23.12 -29.43
N MET A 190 10.78 23.04 -28.21
CA MET A 190 11.01 24.06 -27.17
C MET A 190 12.42 24.00 -26.57
N VAL A 191 12.89 22.81 -26.19
CA VAL A 191 14.14 22.65 -25.41
C VAL A 191 15.17 21.72 -26.04
N GLY A 192 14.89 21.09 -27.18
CA GLY A 192 15.80 20.13 -27.83
C GLY A 192 17.06 20.76 -28.42
N GLN A 193 17.06 22.07 -28.67
CA GLN A 193 18.21 22.84 -29.19
C GLN A 193 19.34 23.04 -28.16
N TYR A 194 19.08 22.85 -26.87
CA TYR A 194 20.10 23.00 -25.84
C TYR A 194 20.97 21.74 -25.75
N ARG A 195 22.21 21.88 -25.26
CA ARG A 195 23.15 20.75 -25.11
C ARG A 195 22.67 19.66 -24.13
N ALA A 196 21.77 20.02 -23.20
CA ALA A 196 21.05 19.10 -22.32
C ALA A 196 19.62 18.76 -22.81
N GLY A 197 19.31 19.10 -24.07
CA GLY A 197 17.96 19.06 -24.65
C GLY A 197 17.24 17.72 -24.48
N PRO A 198 17.84 16.57 -24.82
CA PRO A 198 17.19 15.26 -24.65
C PRO A 198 16.79 14.95 -23.20
N ALA A 199 17.63 15.28 -22.22
CA ALA A 199 17.32 15.10 -20.80
C ALA A 199 16.17 16.02 -20.35
N MET A 200 16.18 17.26 -20.83
CA MET A 200 15.16 18.26 -20.48
C MET A 200 13.81 17.94 -21.12
N VAL A 201 13.79 17.46 -22.36
CA VAL A 201 12.58 16.92 -23.01
C VAL A 201 12.04 15.75 -22.21
N THR A 202 12.90 14.82 -21.80
CA THR A 202 12.49 13.64 -21.04
C THR A 202 11.84 14.03 -19.71
N LEU A 203 12.45 14.96 -18.98
CA LEU A 203 11.90 15.48 -17.72
C LEU A 203 10.56 16.18 -17.92
N LEU A 204 10.43 17.05 -18.93
CA LEU A 204 9.18 17.77 -19.20
C LEU A 204 8.05 16.83 -19.62
N VAL A 205 8.34 15.88 -20.50
CA VAL A 205 7.37 14.86 -20.92
C VAL A 205 6.96 14.01 -19.72
N CYS A 206 7.91 13.52 -18.92
CA CYS A 206 7.60 12.72 -17.74
C CYS A 206 6.79 13.51 -16.71
N ALA A 207 7.15 14.76 -16.42
CA ALA A 207 6.45 15.60 -15.46
C ALA A 207 5.01 15.89 -15.92
N PHE A 208 4.83 16.24 -17.19
CA PHE A 208 3.50 16.49 -17.76
C PHE A 208 2.62 15.24 -17.70
N PHE A 209 3.10 14.09 -18.20
CA PHE A 209 2.32 12.84 -18.17
C PHE A 209 2.04 12.34 -16.75
N THR A 210 2.95 12.56 -15.80
CA THR A 210 2.74 12.22 -14.39
C THR A 210 1.58 13.05 -13.81
N ALA A 211 1.48 14.33 -14.15
CA ALA A 211 0.40 15.21 -13.68
C ALA A 211 -0.99 14.75 -14.17
N PHE A 212 -1.10 14.21 -15.38
CA PHE A 212 -2.38 13.74 -15.94
C PHE A 212 -2.73 12.31 -15.56
N THR A 213 -1.74 11.46 -15.31
CA THR A 213 -1.96 10.03 -15.00
C THR A 213 -1.94 9.73 -13.51
N GLY A 214 -1.61 10.72 -12.67
CA GLY A 214 -1.62 10.61 -11.21
C GLY A 214 -0.63 9.57 -10.63
N GLY A 215 0.20 8.94 -11.47
CA GLY A 215 1.01 7.82 -11.07
C GLY A 215 2.13 7.47 -12.05
N SER A 216 3.30 7.17 -11.48
CA SER A 216 4.51 6.76 -12.21
C SER A 216 4.29 5.53 -13.11
N GLY A 217 3.43 4.58 -12.72
CA GLY A 217 3.25 3.32 -13.46
C GLY A 217 2.70 3.49 -14.87
N VAL A 218 1.67 4.31 -15.06
CA VAL A 218 1.07 4.58 -16.39
C VAL A 218 2.04 5.36 -17.27
N THR A 219 2.77 6.32 -16.67
CA THR A 219 3.80 7.10 -17.37
C THR A 219 4.94 6.22 -17.88
N ILE A 220 5.41 5.26 -17.07
CA ILE A 220 6.44 4.29 -17.48
C ILE A 220 5.95 3.40 -18.62
N LEU A 221 4.71 2.92 -18.57
CA LEU A 221 4.15 2.07 -19.64
C LEU A 221 3.95 2.84 -20.95
N ALA A 222 3.51 4.11 -20.88
CA ALA A 222 3.25 4.94 -22.05
C ALA A 222 4.52 5.53 -22.67
N LEU A 223 5.50 5.92 -21.86
CA LEU A 223 6.72 6.59 -22.32
C LEU A 223 7.96 5.69 -22.35
N GLY A 224 7.97 4.56 -21.64
CA GLY A 224 9.09 3.62 -21.60
C GLY A 224 9.59 3.24 -23.00
N PRO A 225 8.70 2.77 -23.91
CA PRO A 225 9.07 2.44 -25.29
C PRO A 225 9.51 3.64 -26.14
N LEU A 226 9.19 4.87 -25.73
CA LEU A 226 9.55 6.09 -26.46
C LEU A 226 10.87 6.70 -25.97
N LEU A 227 11.28 6.40 -24.73
CA LEU A 227 12.45 7.00 -24.07
C LEU A 227 13.63 6.03 -23.93
N LEU A 228 13.38 4.73 -23.87
CA LEU A 228 14.39 3.67 -23.87
C LEU A 228 14.35 2.98 -25.23
N PRO A 229 15.22 3.33 -26.19
CA PRO A 229 15.38 2.57 -27.43
C PRO A 229 15.93 1.16 -27.18
#